data_AF-A0A2H0FUV7-F1
#
_entry.id   AF-A0A2H0FUV7-F1
#
_cell.length_a   1.000
_cell.length_b   1.000
_cell.length_c   1.000
_cell.angle_alpha   90.00
_cell.angle_beta   90.00
_cell.angle_gamma   90.00
#
_symmetry.space_group_name_H-M   'P 1'
#
loop_
_entity.id
_entity.type
_entity.pdbx_description
1 polymer ?
#
loop_
_entity_poly.entity_id
_entity_poly.type
_entity_poly.pdbx_seq_one_letter_code
_entity_poly.pdbx_strand_id
1 'polypeptide(L)' 'MRERLFEPFFTTKTGGTGLGLASCLAIARAHGGRIEIAGEGRGEVTVWLPCQADSRKRLRL' A
#
# COMPACT_ATOMS: atom_id res chain seq x y z
N MET A 1 10.20 4.91 13.58
CA MET A 1 9.44 5.90 12.80
C MET A 1 8.68 5.26 11.64
N ARG A 2 9.34 4.48 10.76
CA ARG A 2 8.68 3.84 9.60
C ARG A 2 7.49 2.95 9.95
N GLU A 3 7.58 2.15 11.01
CA GLU A 3 6.49 1.26 11.44
C GLU A 3 5.26 2.04 11.94
N ARG A 4 5.48 3.19 12.57
CA ARG A 4 4.41 4.04 13.11
C ARG A 4 3.57 4.72 12.02
N LEU A 5 4.08 4.83 10.79
CA LEU A 5 3.36 5.44 9.68
C LEU A 5 2.07 4.68 9.31
N PHE A 6 1.99 3.41 9.69
CA PHE A 6 0.81 2.58 9.47
C PHE A 6 -0.08 2.45 10.72
N GLU A 7 0.29 3.07 11.84
CA GLU A 7 -0.56 3.13 13.04
C GLU A 7 -1.78 4.01 12.74
N PRO A 8 -3.01 3.52 13.01
CA PRO A 8 -4.19 4.38 12.96
C PRO A 8 -4.00 5.64 13.81
N PHE A 9 -4.48 6.77 13.29
CA PHE A 9 -4.41 8.09 13.93
C PHE A 9 -3.02 8.71 14.03
N PHE A 10 -1.97 8.06 13.52
CA PHE A 10 -0.65 8.68 13.42
C PHE A 10 -0.62 9.73 12.28
N THR A 11 -0.33 10.99 12.62
CA THR A 11 -0.25 12.09 11.66
C THR A 11 0.66 13.20 12.17
N THR A 12 1.38 13.86 11.26
CA THR A 12 2.09 15.12 11.52
C THR A 12 1.40 16.32 10.88
N LYS A 13 0.29 16.10 10.16
CA LYS A 13 -0.48 17.14 9.46
C LYS A 13 -1.60 17.67 10.34
N THR A 14 -1.68 18.99 10.48
CA THR A 14 -2.81 19.67 11.12
C THR A 14 -4.11 19.35 10.36
N GLY A 15 -5.13 18.86 11.07
CA GLY A 15 -6.43 18.50 10.50
C GLY A 15 -6.47 17.17 9.71
N GLY A 16 -5.35 16.44 9.62
CA GLY A 16 -5.35 15.08 9.07
C GLY A 16 -5.82 14.05 10.09
N THR A 17 -6.58 13.04 9.66
CA THR A 17 -7.08 11.98 10.57
C THR A 17 -6.04 10.91 10.91
N GLY A 18 -4.95 10.81 10.13
CA GLY A 18 -3.94 9.75 10.29
C GLY A 18 -4.44 8.35 9.92
N LEU A 19 -5.54 8.23 9.18
CA LEU A 19 -6.12 6.92 8.82
C LEU A 19 -5.69 6.39 7.45
N GLY A 20 -5.22 7.26 6.54
CA GLY A 20 -4.99 6.89 5.14
C GLY A 20 -3.99 5.74 4.95
N LEU A 21 -2.81 5.81 5.56
CA LEU A 21 -1.79 4.76 5.41
C LEU A 21 -2.20 3.45 6.09
N ALA A 22 -2.87 3.52 7.24
CA ALA A 22 -3.44 2.34 7.91
C ALA A 22 -4.48 1.66 7.01
N SER A 23 -5.35 2.42 6.34
CA SER A 23 -6.31 1.91 5.36
C SER A 23 -5.63 1.29 4.14
N CYS A 24 -4.61 1.94 3.56
CA CYS A 24 -3.85 1.39 2.44
C CYS A 24 -3.19 0.05 2.79
N LEU A 25 -2.59 -0.07 3.98
CA LEU A 25 -2.02 -1.32 4.46
C LEU A 25 -3.08 -2.42 4.58
N ALA A 26 -4.24 -2.10 5.17
CA ALA A 26 -5.35 -3.05 5.29
C ALA A 26 -5.87 -3.51 3.93
N ILE A 27 -6.05 -2.58 2.98
CA ILE A 27 -6.50 -2.88 1.61
C ILE A 27 -5.48 -3.75 0.89
N ALA A 28 -4.19 -3.38 0.91
CA ALA A 28 -3.14 -4.16 0.24
C ALA A 28 -3.08 -5.59 0.79
N ARG A 29 -3.09 -5.76 2.12
CA ARG A 29 -3.10 -7.07 2.77
C ARG A 29 -4.33 -7.90 2.42
N ALA A 30 -5.52 -7.27 2.39
CA ALA A 30 -6.75 -7.95 2.00
C ALA A 30 -6.72 -8.50 0.57
N HIS A 31 -5.89 -7.91 -0.30
CA HIS A 31 -5.67 -8.37 -1.68
C HIS A 31 -4.44 -9.27 -1.84
N GLY A 32 -3.82 -9.75 -0.75
CA GLY A 32 -2.59 -10.54 -0.80
C GLY A 32 -1.35 -9.76 -1.25
N GLY A 33 -1.43 -8.44 -1.20
CA GLY A 33 -0.35 -7.53 -1.53
C GLY A 33 0.45 -7.06 -0.33
N ARG A 34 1.39 -6.13 -0.58
CA ARG A 34 2.14 -5.44 0.47
C ARG A 34 2.38 -3.98 0.10
N ILE A 35 2.76 -3.18 1.08
CA ILE A 35 3.07 -1.76 0.93
C ILE A 35 4.36 -1.46 1.70
N GLU A 36 5.23 -0.66 1.10
CA GLU A 36 6.49 -0.22 1.71
C GLU A 36 6.67 1.28 1.46
N ILE A 37 7.37 1.93 2.39
CA ILE A 37 7.70 3.35 2.30
C ILE A 37 9.22 3.45 2.13
N ALA A 38 9.63 3.78 0.90
CA ALA A 38 11.01 3.98 0.52
C ALA A 38 11.41 5.45 0.63
N GLY A 39 12.72 5.71 0.60
CA GLY A 39 13.27 7.07 0.55
C GLY A 39 13.66 7.64 1.91
N GLU A 40 14.73 8.42 1.88
CA GLU A 40 15.12 9.35 2.95
C GLU A 40 14.70 10.74 2.49
N GLY A 41 13.59 11.26 3.01
CA GLY A 41 13.13 12.63 2.73
C GLY A 41 12.33 12.85 1.44
N ARG A 42 12.23 11.87 0.53
CA ARG A 42 11.22 11.87 -0.56
C ARG A 42 10.08 10.94 -0.18
N GLY A 43 8.85 11.43 -0.22
CA GLY A 43 7.65 10.65 0.09
C GLY A 43 7.36 9.62 -1.00
N GLU A 44 8.09 8.51 -0.99
CA GLU A 44 7.91 7.40 -1.93
C GLU A 44 7.20 6.22 -1.26
N VAL A 45 6.14 5.73 -1.89
CA VAL A 45 5.35 4.60 -1.42
C VAL A 45 5.20 3.60 -2.55
N THR A 46 5.60 2.36 -2.30
CA THR A 46 5.48 1.27 -3.27
C THR A 46 4.42 0.29 -2.80
N VAL A 47 3.53 -0.12 -3.71
CA VAL A 47 2.47 -1.09 -3.46
C VAL A 47 2.60 -2.23 -4.45
N TRP A 48 2.61 -3.47 -3.94
CA TRP A 48 2.61 -4.68 -4.75
C TRP A 48 1.30 -5.42 -4.57
N LEU A 49 0.74 -5.91 -5.68
CA LEU A 49 -0.43 -6.77 -5.72
C LEU A 49 -0.10 -8.03 -6.52
N PRO A 50 -0.72 -9.18 -6.18
CA PRO A 50 -0.61 -10.38 -7.00
C PRO A 50 -1.05 -10.10 -8.44
N CYS A 51 -0.18 -10.40 -9.41
CA CYS A 51 -0.55 -10.35 -10.81
C CYS A 51 -1.39 -11.59 -11.13
N GLN A 52 -2.68 -11.41 -11.44
CA GLN A 52 -3.46 -12.49 -12.04
C GLN A 52 -2.95 -12.68 -13.47
N ALA A 53 -2.38 -13.86 -13.77
CA ALA A 53 -1.96 -14.18 -15.12
C ALA A 53 -3.13 -14.00 -16.09
N ASP A 54 -2.91 -13.25 -17.17
CA ASP A 54 -3.95 -12.93 -18.14
C ASP A 54 -4.56 -14.21 -18.74
N SER A 55 -5.88 -14.37 -18.56
CA SER A 55 -6.68 -15.42 -19.18
C SER A 55 -6.68 -15.36 -20.72
N ARG A 56 -6.07 -14.34 -21.34
CA ARG A 56 -5.91 -14.20 -22.81
C ARG A 56 -4.92 -15.17 -23.48
N LYS A 57 -4.43 -16.20 -22.79
CA LYS A 57 -3.75 -17.35 -23.45
C LYS A 57 -4.67 -18.54 -23.75
N ARG A 58 -5.99 -18.34 -23.89
CA ARG A 58 -6.93 -19.42 -24.30
C ARG A 58 -7.58 -19.22 -25.68
N LEU A 59 -6.84 -18.66 -26.64
CA LEU A 59 -7.25 -18.66 -28.04
C LEU A 59 -6.06 -18.87 -29.00
N ARG A 60 -5.43 -20.04 -28.91
CA ARG A 60 -4.81 -20.72 -30.07
C ARG A 60 -4.78 -22.21 -29.77
N LEU A 61 -5.71 -22.94 -30.38
CA LEU A 61 -5.51 -24.12 -31.23
C LEU A 61 -6.89 -24.65 -31.63
#